data_AF-A0A953GLW4-F1
#
_entry.id   AF-A0A953GLW4-F1
#
_cell.length_a   1.000
_cell.length_b   1.000
_cell.length_c   1.000
_cell.angle_alpha   90.00
_cell.angle_beta   90.00
_cell.angle_gamma   90.00
#
_symmetry.space_group_name_H-M   'P 1'
#
loop_
_entity.id
_entity.type
_entity.pdbx_description
1 polymer ?
#
loop_
_entity_poly.entity_id
_entity_poly.type
_entity_poly.pdbx_seq_one_letter_code
_entity_poly.pdbx_strand_id
1 'polypeptide(L)'
;MNPQATLIEFLLPLGLWLTLTAAAPRRLEGRAALAGLLALATATLCMVAAGFALMLGGSAPTRGLDASLAITVNGTRWAFAGWKGFGLVGILDALPGLIWALPLAQAAAMLAAGWAWRSSSLVRIMVLSALVVLAFALTGMWMWGGGLGTTLGHVFRLGHGPIDFGGLGVVGLIAGAASVAAARRVEPDANRDRLTESPNPLRAMTGGLLVVIGAAALQPGLDGAAWATYLTNLLMAALIAAVVAAGYATFTTRRTALDRAAAAAVAAAIMVSPGAGGLPTGVCAGLGVVAGLLVIVGEFVLARAASGDSGQGVAAVTRGVLPALIGFAAAGFFADGSLGAGWNAIGVQSYLNIAGMGVLGALAGDTGQLTAQLAFVGLAGVTAVVLGLPVRGLAPVALPALADAEAWSPEAEAATREAWASDEAPDLAVAAEEPNSDIAAEPEPVFAPRSANLGVEPTGGLSKPAQAGSDPEEPPQPTEVAPMPAPPPLQRARPEQRPVEPPTPPGAVPPQRAHEPTLLERLRLSRQARPKPAGQARRVAYPVRVGGRRVVMRAIPRDEEPPKAE
;
A
#
# COMPACT_ATOMS: atom_id res chain seq x y z
N MET A 1 10.85 -7.51 19.90
CA MET A 1 9.87 -6.68 19.16
C MET A 1 9.17 -5.77 20.13
N ASN A 2 9.02 -4.49 19.79
CA ASN A 2 8.18 -3.59 20.58
C ASN A 2 6.70 -3.86 20.22
N PRO A 3 5.86 -4.39 21.13
CA PRO A 3 4.48 -4.76 20.82
C PRO A 3 3.62 -3.57 20.36
N GLN A 4 4.03 -2.33 20.70
CA GLN A 4 3.32 -1.12 20.27
C GLN A 4 3.57 -0.78 18.79
N ALA A 5 4.78 -1.03 18.26
CA ALA A 5 5.10 -0.77 16.86
C ALA A 5 4.33 -1.73 15.92
N THR A 6 4.14 -2.96 16.37
CA THR A 6 3.46 -4.02 15.63
C THR A 6 2.02 -3.68 15.24
N LEU A 7 1.23 -3.06 16.12
CA LEU A 7 -0.16 -2.69 15.79
C LEU A 7 -0.22 -1.57 14.74
N ILE A 8 0.79 -0.69 14.72
CA ILE A 8 0.86 0.43 13.78
C ILE A 8 1.16 -0.09 12.36
N GLU A 9 1.91 -1.18 12.21
CA GLU A 9 2.17 -1.82 10.92
C GLU A 9 0.86 -2.22 10.19
N PHE A 10 -0.20 -2.57 10.92
CA PHE A 10 -1.51 -2.89 10.33
C PHE A 10 -2.27 -1.68 9.76
N LEU A 11 -1.80 -0.45 10.01
CA LEU A 11 -2.31 0.73 9.32
C LEU A 11 -1.92 0.73 7.84
N LEU A 12 -0.86 0.02 7.45
CA LEU A 12 -0.41 -0.09 6.06
C LEU A 12 -1.49 -0.72 5.16
N PRO A 13 -1.96 -1.97 5.39
CA PRO A 13 -2.99 -2.56 4.55
C PRO A 13 -4.33 -1.80 4.63
N LEU A 14 -4.68 -1.23 5.78
CA LEU A 14 -5.88 -0.40 5.93
C LEU A 14 -5.80 0.88 5.10
N GLY A 15 -4.66 1.57 5.13
CA GLY A 15 -4.41 2.75 4.32
C GLY A 15 -4.48 2.45 2.83
N LEU A 16 -3.89 1.31 2.41
CA LEU A 16 -3.99 0.85 1.03
C LEU A 16 -5.46 0.62 0.63
N TRP A 17 -6.26 -0.03 1.46
CA TRP A 17 -7.68 -0.22 1.19
C TRP A 17 -8.41 1.11 0.92
N LEU A 18 -8.17 2.13 1.76
CA LEU A 18 -8.76 3.46 1.58
C LEU A 18 -8.27 4.17 0.31
N THR A 19 -6.95 4.15 0.03
CA THR A 19 -6.41 4.76 -1.20
C THR A 19 -6.97 4.12 -2.46
N LEU A 20 -7.11 2.80 -2.47
CA LEU A 20 -7.55 2.03 -3.63
C LEU A 20 -9.04 2.21 -3.91
N THR A 21 -9.86 2.23 -2.85
CA THR A 21 -11.31 2.46 -2.96
C THR A 21 -11.65 3.93 -3.24
N ALA A 22 -10.76 4.88 -2.95
CA ALA A 22 -10.97 6.28 -3.25
C ALA A 22 -11.14 6.56 -4.75
N ALA A 23 -10.45 5.79 -5.61
CA ALA A 23 -10.54 5.92 -7.05
C ALA A 23 -11.80 5.29 -7.67
N ALA A 24 -12.66 4.64 -6.85
CA ALA A 24 -13.88 4.01 -7.32
C ALA A 24 -15.02 5.04 -7.47
N PRO A 25 -15.73 5.06 -8.61
CA PRO A 25 -16.99 5.79 -8.73
C PRO A 25 -18.04 5.22 -7.76
N ARG A 26 -18.98 6.06 -7.29
CA ARG A 26 -20.03 5.68 -6.32
C ARG A 26 -20.69 4.33 -6.59
N ARG A 27 -21.09 4.07 -7.84
CA ARG A 27 -21.75 2.81 -8.25
C ARG A 27 -20.88 1.55 -8.09
N LEU A 28 -19.55 1.69 -8.02
CA LEU A 28 -18.60 0.59 -7.89
C LEU A 28 -17.89 0.57 -6.52
N GLU A 29 -18.24 1.48 -5.60
CA GLU A 29 -17.59 1.56 -4.29
C GLU A 29 -17.78 0.27 -3.49
N GLY A 30 -18.98 -0.32 -3.48
CA GLY A 30 -19.25 -1.59 -2.80
C GLY A 30 -18.40 -2.75 -3.35
N ARG A 31 -18.26 -2.83 -4.68
CA ARG A 31 -17.40 -3.84 -5.32
C ARG A 31 -15.93 -3.64 -4.98
N ALA A 32 -15.43 -2.40 -5.01
CA ALA A 32 -14.06 -2.08 -4.65
C ALA A 32 -13.77 -2.38 -3.18
N ALA A 33 -14.73 -2.09 -2.29
CA ALA A 33 -14.65 -2.42 -0.87
C ALA A 33 -14.60 -3.93 -0.65
N LEU A 34 -15.48 -4.69 -1.29
CA LEU A 34 -15.51 -6.15 -1.21
C LEU A 34 -14.23 -6.79 -1.78
N ALA A 35 -13.73 -6.30 -2.91
CA ALA A 35 -12.46 -6.76 -3.46
C ALA A 35 -11.29 -6.55 -2.48
N GLY A 36 -11.29 -5.42 -1.77
CA GLY A 36 -10.36 -5.16 -0.69
C GLY A 36 -10.49 -6.17 0.46
N LEU A 37 -11.70 -6.30 1.01
CA LEU A 37 -11.94 -7.23 2.11
C LEU A 37 -11.53 -8.67 1.76
N LEU A 38 -11.86 -9.13 0.55
CA LEU A 38 -11.47 -10.45 0.06
C LEU A 38 -9.95 -10.60 -0.08
N ALA A 39 -9.24 -9.57 -0.52
CA ALA A 39 -7.79 -9.60 -0.61
C ALA A 39 -7.13 -9.66 0.78
N LEU A 40 -7.65 -8.93 1.77
CA LEU A 40 -7.19 -9.02 3.16
C LEU A 40 -7.44 -10.41 3.75
N ALA A 41 -8.66 -10.93 3.60
CA ALA A 41 -9.01 -12.26 4.08
C ALA A 41 -8.16 -13.34 3.41
N THR A 42 -8.00 -13.27 2.09
CA THR A 42 -7.18 -14.22 1.32
C THR A 42 -5.73 -14.16 1.78
N ALA A 43 -5.15 -12.97 1.98
CA ALA A 43 -3.78 -12.83 2.44
C ALA A 43 -3.56 -13.46 3.82
N THR A 44 -4.46 -13.19 4.76
CA THR A 44 -4.40 -13.80 6.10
C THR A 44 -4.50 -15.31 6.03
N LEU A 45 -5.48 -15.85 5.29
CA LEU A 45 -5.67 -17.29 5.14
C LEU A 45 -4.47 -17.97 4.47
N CYS A 46 -3.94 -17.39 3.39
CA CYS A 46 -2.76 -17.92 2.72
C CYS A 46 -1.53 -17.88 3.64
N MET A 47 -1.34 -16.83 4.43
CA MET A 47 -0.21 -16.72 5.35
C MET A 47 -0.29 -17.76 6.47
N VAL A 48 -1.47 -17.96 7.05
CA VAL A 48 -1.74 -18.97 8.09
C VAL A 48 -1.57 -20.38 7.55
N ALA A 49 -2.14 -20.67 6.37
CA ALA A 49 -2.13 -22.01 5.81
C ALA A 49 -0.72 -22.45 5.37
N ALA A 50 0.00 -21.59 4.63
CA ALA A 50 1.27 -21.97 4.01
C ALA A 50 2.32 -20.85 3.97
N GLY A 51 1.93 -19.58 3.87
CA GLY A 51 2.86 -18.48 3.63
C GLY A 51 3.93 -18.35 4.73
N PHE A 52 3.55 -18.47 6.00
CA PHE A 52 4.51 -18.45 7.09
C PHE A 52 5.55 -19.58 6.97
N ALA A 53 5.07 -20.80 6.72
CA ALA A 53 5.90 -21.98 6.58
C ALA A 53 6.88 -21.84 5.41
N LEU A 54 6.40 -21.38 4.26
CA LEU A 54 7.22 -21.18 3.07
C LEU A 54 8.28 -20.09 3.28
N MET A 55 7.95 -19.05 4.05
CA MET A 55 8.83 -17.89 4.24
C MET A 55 9.89 -18.08 5.34
N LEU A 56 9.50 -18.65 6.48
CA LEU A 56 10.36 -18.71 7.68
C LEU A 56 10.62 -20.15 8.16
N GLY A 57 9.94 -21.14 7.58
CA GLY A 57 9.96 -22.54 8.04
C GLY A 57 11.31 -23.27 7.95
N GLY A 58 12.34 -22.64 7.37
CA GLY A 58 13.71 -23.14 7.30
C GLY A 58 14.77 -22.18 7.83
N SER A 59 14.36 -21.12 8.54
CA SER A 59 15.21 -19.95 8.83
C SER A 59 16.15 -20.09 10.02
N ALA A 60 15.95 -21.05 10.94
CA ALA A 60 16.90 -21.30 12.02
C ALA A 60 16.61 -22.60 12.82
N PRO A 61 17.65 -23.34 13.26
CA PRO A 61 17.51 -24.42 14.24
C PRO A 61 16.95 -23.94 15.59
N THR A 62 17.28 -22.71 16.00
CA THR A 62 16.94 -22.14 17.31
C THR A 62 15.46 -21.78 17.48
N ARG A 63 14.70 -21.73 16.38
CA ARG A 63 13.25 -21.47 16.40
C ARG A 63 12.42 -22.74 16.20
N GLY A 64 13.07 -23.90 16.20
CA GLY A 64 12.43 -25.16 15.82
C GLY A 64 11.94 -25.18 14.37
N LEU A 65 12.48 -24.33 13.48
CA LEU A 65 12.12 -24.21 12.06
C LEU A 65 13.31 -24.60 11.17
N ASP A 66 13.72 -25.86 11.28
CA ASP A 66 14.97 -26.41 10.74
C ASP A 66 14.82 -27.10 9.37
N ALA A 67 13.60 -27.21 8.84
CA ALA A 67 13.32 -27.90 7.59
C ALA A 67 13.10 -26.92 6.43
N SER A 68 13.90 -27.05 5.36
CA SER A 68 13.69 -26.31 4.12
C SER A 68 13.72 -27.24 2.93
N LEU A 69 12.93 -26.95 1.90
CA LEU A 69 13.15 -27.49 0.57
C LEU A 69 14.43 -26.90 0.01
N ALA A 70 15.49 -27.71 -0.06
CA ALA A 70 16.81 -27.28 -0.48
C ALA A 70 17.53 -28.35 -1.29
N ILE A 71 18.47 -27.92 -2.14
CA ILE A 71 19.40 -28.80 -2.85
C ILE A 71 20.81 -28.44 -2.38
N THR A 72 21.64 -29.45 -2.10
CA THR A 72 23.05 -29.23 -1.77
C THR A 72 23.91 -29.47 -3.01
N VAL A 73 24.62 -28.43 -3.45
CA VAL A 73 25.54 -28.49 -4.59
C VAL A 73 26.93 -28.10 -4.09
N ASN A 74 27.91 -28.98 -4.29
CA ASN A 74 29.30 -28.77 -3.83
C ASN A 74 29.40 -28.38 -2.34
N GLY A 75 28.64 -29.06 -1.48
CA GLY A 75 28.59 -28.79 -0.03
C GLY A 75 27.88 -27.49 0.36
N THR A 76 27.41 -26.69 -0.60
CA THR A 76 26.62 -25.48 -0.36
C THR A 76 25.13 -25.81 -0.43
N ARG A 77 24.36 -25.43 0.59
CA ARG A 77 22.90 -25.60 0.63
C ARG A 77 22.20 -24.44 -0.09
N TRP A 78 21.37 -24.75 -1.06
CA TRP A 78 20.51 -23.82 -1.81
C TRP A 78 19.06 -24.02 -1.39
N ALA A 79 18.55 -23.18 -0.49
CA ALA A 79 17.20 -23.29 0.03
C ALA A 79 16.19 -22.45 -0.78
N PHE A 80 15.10 -23.09 -1.21
CA PHE A 80 14.08 -22.50 -2.09
C PHE A 80 12.80 -22.14 -1.34
N ALA A 81 12.43 -22.91 -0.32
CA ALA A 81 11.23 -22.67 0.49
C ALA A 81 11.42 -23.28 1.88
N GLY A 82 10.80 -22.70 2.90
CA GLY A 82 10.64 -23.35 4.20
C GLY A 82 9.65 -24.51 4.13
N TRP A 83 9.83 -25.50 5.01
CA TRP A 83 9.07 -26.76 4.99
C TRP A 83 8.46 -27.15 6.34
N LYS A 84 8.45 -26.22 7.30
CA LYS A 84 7.90 -26.42 8.65
C LYS A 84 7.04 -25.23 9.07
N GLY A 85 6.02 -25.47 9.89
CA GLY A 85 5.10 -24.42 10.36
C GLY A 85 3.84 -24.22 9.52
N PHE A 86 3.47 -25.19 8.66
CA PHE A 86 2.19 -25.16 7.92
C PHE A 86 1.02 -25.15 8.90
N GLY A 87 -0.01 -24.35 8.61
CA GLY A 87 -1.14 -24.17 9.52
C GLY A 87 -0.75 -23.59 10.88
N LEU A 88 0.42 -22.94 10.99
CA LEU A 88 0.99 -22.42 12.24
C LEU A 88 1.29 -23.50 13.30
N VAL A 89 1.48 -24.75 12.87
CA VAL A 89 1.80 -25.85 13.79
C VAL A 89 3.25 -25.72 14.29
N GLY A 90 3.42 -25.67 15.61
CA GLY A 90 4.74 -25.68 16.26
C GLY A 90 5.55 -24.39 16.12
N ILE A 91 4.87 -23.24 16.00
CA ILE A 91 5.52 -21.95 15.68
C ILE A 91 5.57 -20.97 16.86
N LEU A 92 5.33 -21.40 18.11
CA LEU A 92 5.17 -20.50 19.25
C LEU A 92 6.31 -19.48 19.37
N ASP A 93 7.56 -19.95 19.27
CA ASP A 93 8.76 -19.11 19.36
C ASP A 93 9.03 -18.26 18.10
N ALA A 94 8.30 -18.54 17.02
CA ALA A 94 8.42 -17.89 15.72
C ALA A 94 7.20 -17.01 15.35
N LEU A 95 6.18 -16.93 16.21
CA LEU A 95 5.03 -16.02 16.06
C LEU A 95 5.42 -14.56 15.79
N PRO A 96 6.48 -13.99 16.41
CA PRO A 96 6.94 -12.65 16.07
C PRO A 96 7.23 -12.47 14.57
N GLY A 97 7.75 -13.49 13.90
CA GLY A 97 7.99 -13.47 12.45
C GLY A 97 6.70 -13.43 11.62
N LEU A 98 5.65 -14.15 12.05
CA LEU A 98 4.33 -14.10 11.41
C LEU A 98 3.73 -12.69 11.54
N ILE A 99 3.81 -12.14 12.74
CA ILE A 99 3.24 -10.85 13.10
C ILE A 99 3.83 -9.73 12.23
N TRP A 100 5.13 -9.77 11.95
CA TRP A 100 5.80 -8.84 11.04
C TRP A 100 5.49 -9.09 9.55
N ALA A 101 5.43 -10.36 9.12
CA ALA A 101 5.21 -10.70 7.72
C ALA A 101 3.75 -10.47 7.26
N LEU A 102 2.78 -10.58 8.17
CA LEU A 102 1.35 -10.51 7.86
C LEU A 102 0.91 -9.14 7.27
N PRO A 103 1.21 -7.97 7.84
CA PRO A 103 0.82 -6.68 7.27
C PRO A 103 1.44 -6.45 5.88
N LEU A 104 2.67 -6.93 5.64
CA LEU A 104 3.32 -6.88 4.33
C LEU A 104 2.63 -7.76 3.29
N ALA A 105 2.25 -8.98 3.67
CA ALA A 105 1.49 -9.88 2.80
C ALA A 105 0.11 -9.32 2.47
N GLN A 106 -0.57 -8.73 3.46
CA GLN A 106 -1.84 -8.04 3.26
C GLN A 106 -1.67 -6.83 2.32
N ALA A 107 -0.58 -6.07 2.47
CA ALA A 107 -0.26 -4.96 1.56
C ALA A 107 -0.01 -5.43 0.12
N ALA A 108 0.68 -6.56 -0.08
CA ALA A 108 0.89 -7.15 -1.40
C ALA A 108 -0.42 -7.55 -2.08
N ALA A 109 -1.31 -8.22 -1.35
CA ALA A 109 -2.64 -8.57 -1.84
C ALA A 109 -3.50 -7.33 -2.13
N MET A 110 -3.44 -6.32 -1.25
CA MET A 110 -4.12 -5.03 -1.45
C MET A 110 -3.72 -4.35 -2.74
N LEU A 111 -2.42 -4.21 -3.00
CA LEU A 111 -1.91 -3.60 -4.22
C LEU A 111 -2.37 -4.37 -5.46
N ALA A 112 -2.31 -5.70 -5.43
CA ALA A 112 -2.75 -6.54 -6.53
C ALA A 112 -4.26 -6.39 -6.82
N ALA A 113 -5.09 -6.41 -5.78
CA ALA A 113 -6.53 -6.17 -5.88
C ALA A 113 -6.85 -4.76 -6.36
N GLY A 114 -6.14 -3.76 -5.83
CA GLY A 114 -6.25 -2.35 -6.17
C GLY A 114 -5.96 -2.04 -7.63
N TRP A 115 -5.03 -2.77 -8.24
CA TRP A 115 -4.76 -2.65 -9.65
C TRP A 115 -5.71 -3.51 -10.49
N ALA A 116 -6.24 -4.63 -10.00
CA ALA A 116 -7.11 -5.53 -10.78
C ALA A 116 -8.63 -5.23 -10.74
N TRP A 117 -9.15 -4.52 -9.72
CA TRP A 117 -10.59 -4.53 -9.38
C TRP A 117 -11.56 -4.05 -10.46
N ARG A 118 -11.14 -3.13 -11.33
CA ARG A 118 -12.02 -2.53 -12.37
C ARG A 118 -12.36 -3.46 -13.53
N SER A 119 -11.59 -4.53 -13.75
CA SER A 119 -11.67 -5.36 -14.96
C SER A 119 -11.77 -6.87 -14.67
N SER A 120 -11.66 -7.23 -13.39
CA SER A 120 -11.54 -8.60 -12.93
C SER A 120 -12.76 -9.00 -12.12
N SER A 121 -13.17 -10.26 -12.25
CA SER A 121 -14.14 -10.87 -11.34
C SER A 121 -13.51 -10.97 -9.94
N LEU A 122 -14.34 -11.00 -8.89
CA LEU A 122 -13.85 -11.15 -7.51
C LEU A 122 -13.03 -12.43 -7.33
N VAL A 123 -13.41 -13.52 -8.00
CA VAL A 123 -12.63 -14.77 -8.03
C VAL A 123 -11.22 -14.56 -8.58
N ARG A 124 -11.08 -13.79 -9.67
CA ARG A 124 -9.75 -13.47 -10.24
C ARG A 124 -8.91 -12.65 -9.26
N ILE A 125 -9.54 -11.72 -8.54
CA ILE A 125 -8.87 -10.92 -7.51
C ILE A 125 -8.39 -11.79 -6.36
N MET A 126 -9.22 -12.71 -5.88
CA MET A 126 -8.85 -13.67 -4.83
C MET A 126 -7.68 -14.55 -5.27
N VAL A 127 -7.76 -15.15 -6.46
CA VAL A 127 -6.67 -16.00 -6.98
C VAL A 127 -5.38 -15.20 -7.16
N LEU A 128 -5.45 -13.99 -7.74
CA LEU A 128 -4.27 -13.12 -7.87
C LEU A 128 -3.68 -12.78 -6.49
N SER A 129 -4.51 -12.44 -5.52
CA SER A 129 -4.09 -12.11 -4.16
C SER A 129 -3.40 -13.31 -3.49
N ALA A 130 -3.96 -14.51 -3.62
CA ALA A 130 -3.35 -15.74 -3.10
C ALA A 130 -1.98 -16.01 -3.73
N LEU A 131 -1.87 -15.91 -5.06
CA LEU A 131 -0.62 -16.14 -5.78
C LEU A 131 0.44 -15.09 -5.44
N VAL A 132 0.05 -13.83 -5.29
CA VAL A 132 0.95 -12.75 -4.84
C VAL A 132 1.45 -12.99 -3.41
N VAL A 133 0.60 -13.47 -2.51
CA VAL A 133 0.99 -13.77 -1.12
C VAL A 133 1.94 -14.96 -1.05
N LEU A 134 1.72 -16.00 -1.86
CA LEU A 134 2.64 -17.13 -1.97
C LEU A 134 3.97 -16.72 -2.60
N ALA A 135 3.94 -15.86 -3.63
CA ALA A 135 5.14 -15.28 -4.22
C ALA A 135 5.93 -14.45 -3.19
N PHE A 136 5.23 -13.60 -2.42
CA PHE A 136 5.82 -12.86 -1.31
C PHE A 136 6.50 -13.80 -0.31
N ALA A 137 5.82 -14.86 0.13
CA ALA A 137 6.40 -15.83 1.05
C ALA A 137 7.67 -16.50 0.51
N LEU A 138 7.67 -16.96 -0.75
CA LEU A 138 8.84 -17.57 -1.39
C LEU A 138 10.01 -16.60 -1.51
N THR A 139 9.75 -15.38 -1.99
CA THR A 139 10.80 -14.36 -2.09
C THR A 139 11.29 -13.89 -0.72
N GLY A 140 10.42 -13.90 0.29
CA GLY A 140 10.76 -13.62 1.67
C GLY A 140 11.68 -14.68 2.27
N MET A 141 11.51 -15.96 1.89
CA MET A 141 12.49 -17.00 2.21
C MET A 141 13.85 -16.69 1.59
N TRP A 142 13.88 -16.27 0.33
CA TRP A 142 15.13 -15.97 -0.36
C TRP A 142 15.85 -14.75 0.21
N MET A 143 15.09 -13.76 0.69
CA MET A 143 15.63 -12.52 1.26
C MET A 143 15.99 -12.67 2.74
N TRP A 144 15.05 -13.12 3.58
CA TRP A 144 15.14 -13.07 5.04
C TRP A 144 15.13 -14.44 5.71
N GLY A 145 14.70 -15.49 5.00
CA GLY A 145 14.55 -16.85 5.54
C GLY A 145 15.79 -17.74 5.41
N GLY A 146 16.95 -17.21 4.98
CA GLY A 146 18.16 -18.01 4.77
C GLY A 146 18.19 -18.76 3.43
N GLY A 147 17.42 -18.30 2.44
CA GLY A 147 17.29 -18.93 1.13
C GLY A 147 18.34 -18.51 0.09
N LEU A 148 17.94 -18.52 -1.19
CA LEU A 148 18.83 -18.25 -2.32
C LEU A 148 19.61 -16.93 -2.21
N GLY A 149 18.98 -15.86 -1.72
CA GLY A 149 19.62 -14.55 -1.61
C GLY A 149 20.79 -14.52 -0.63
N THR A 150 20.68 -15.24 0.50
CA THR A 150 21.80 -15.35 1.47
C THR A 150 22.96 -16.14 0.87
N THR A 151 22.65 -17.15 0.05
CA THR A 151 23.64 -17.97 -0.64
C THR A 151 24.46 -17.15 -1.65
N LEU A 152 23.85 -16.16 -2.31
CA LEU A 152 24.57 -15.26 -3.22
C LEU A 152 25.71 -14.51 -2.52
N GLY A 153 25.48 -14.04 -1.30
CA GLY A 153 26.51 -13.35 -0.53
C GLY A 153 27.60 -14.30 -0.01
N HIS A 154 27.25 -15.51 0.42
CA HIS A 154 28.23 -16.49 0.90
C HIS A 154 29.11 -17.10 -0.20
N VAL A 155 28.52 -17.45 -1.36
CA VAL A 155 29.22 -18.18 -2.43
C VAL A 155 29.91 -17.24 -3.41
N PHE A 156 29.18 -16.24 -3.89
CA PHE A 156 29.67 -15.32 -4.93
C PHE A 156 30.27 -14.03 -4.35
N ARG A 157 30.28 -13.88 -3.02
CA ARG A 157 30.76 -12.67 -2.32
C ARG A 157 30.05 -11.40 -2.80
N LEU A 158 28.77 -11.52 -3.17
CA LEU A 158 27.95 -10.41 -3.64
C LEU A 158 27.37 -9.63 -2.46
N GLY A 159 28.19 -8.79 -1.85
CA GLY A 159 27.76 -7.98 -0.71
C GLY A 159 27.30 -8.81 0.48
N HIS A 160 26.26 -8.33 1.16
CA HIS A 160 25.52 -9.09 2.18
C HIS A 160 24.37 -9.90 1.57
N GLY A 161 24.38 -10.14 0.26
CA GLY A 161 23.20 -10.62 -0.46
C GLY A 161 22.16 -9.50 -0.63
N PRO A 162 20.95 -9.82 -1.14
CA PRO A 162 19.94 -8.81 -1.33
C PRO A 162 19.45 -8.27 0.01
N ILE A 163 19.07 -6.99 0.01
CA ILE A 163 18.55 -6.28 1.19
C ILE A 163 17.22 -5.62 0.86
N ASP A 164 16.28 -5.74 1.79
CA ASP A 164 15.13 -4.84 1.88
C ASP A 164 14.78 -4.67 3.36
N PHE A 165 15.14 -3.51 3.92
CA PHE A 165 14.94 -3.23 5.34
C PHE A 165 13.48 -3.03 5.71
N GLY A 166 12.61 -2.60 4.79
CA GLY A 166 11.18 -2.42 5.07
C GLY A 166 10.30 -3.51 4.50
N GLY A 167 10.77 -4.27 3.52
CA GLY A 167 9.98 -5.27 2.79
C GLY A 167 9.00 -4.72 1.77
N LEU A 168 8.77 -3.40 1.70
CA LEU A 168 7.86 -2.81 0.71
C LEU A 168 8.42 -2.84 -0.71
N GLY A 169 9.74 -2.90 -0.89
CA GLY A 169 10.34 -3.09 -2.21
C GLY A 169 9.95 -4.45 -2.80
N VAL A 170 10.09 -5.51 -1.99
CA VAL A 170 9.63 -6.87 -2.34
C VAL A 170 8.12 -6.87 -2.64
N VAL A 171 7.32 -6.27 -1.76
CA VAL A 171 5.86 -6.16 -1.92
C VAL A 171 5.48 -5.46 -3.23
N GLY A 172 6.08 -4.30 -3.50
CA GLY A 172 5.81 -3.50 -4.70
C GLY A 172 6.23 -4.22 -5.99
N LEU A 173 7.38 -4.90 -5.97
CA LEU A 173 7.87 -5.68 -7.10
C LEU A 173 6.92 -6.83 -7.44
N ILE A 174 6.53 -7.63 -6.45
CA ILE A 174 5.73 -8.84 -6.66
C ILE A 174 4.30 -8.49 -7.03
N ALA A 175 3.65 -7.64 -6.24
CA ALA A 175 2.29 -7.22 -6.55
C ALA A 175 2.24 -6.52 -7.91
N GLY A 176 3.23 -5.68 -8.22
CA GLY A 176 3.33 -4.95 -9.47
C GLY A 176 3.50 -5.88 -10.67
N ALA A 177 4.52 -6.74 -10.63
CA ALA A 177 4.85 -7.63 -11.73
C ALA A 177 3.76 -8.68 -11.98
N ALA A 178 3.19 -9.25 -10.92
CA ALA A 178 2.06 -10.18 -11.03
C ALA A 178 0.82 -9.49 -11.60
N SER A 179 0.54 -8.23 -11.20
CA SER A 179 -0.61 -7.49 -11.72
C SER A 179 -0.44 -7.11 -13.19
N VAL A 180 0.77 -6.73 -13.61
CA VAL A 180 1.09 -6.51 -15.04
C VAL A 180 0.93 -7.81 -15.82
N ALA A 181 1.38 -8.94 -15.27
CA ALA A 181 1.23 -10.25 -15.88
C ALA A 181 -0.22 -10.75 -15.90
N ALA A 182 -1.07 -10.33 -14.95
CA ALA A 182 -2.49 -10.66 -14.89
C ALA A 182 -3.38 -9.71 -15.71
N ALA A 183 -2.88 -8.51 -16.03
CA ALA A 183 -3.62 -7.47 -16.73
C ALA A 183 -4.11 -7.96 -18.11
N ARG A 184 -5.39 -7.75 -18.38
CA ARG A 184 -6.02 -7.94 -19.70
C ARG A 184 -6.24 -6.59 -20.35
N ARG A 185 -6.21 -6.52 -21.68
CA ARG A 185 -6.57 -5.30 -22.42
C ARG A 185 -8.01 -4.92 -22.07
N VAL A 186 -8.21 -3.68 -21.64
CA VAL A 186 -9.52 -3.09 -21.39
C VAL A 186 -9.62 -1.88 -22.28
N GLU A 187 -10.76 -1.74 -22.94
CA GLU A 187 -11.01 -0.63 -23.84
C GLU A 187 -10.75 0.72 -23.13
N PRO A 188 -10.13 1.70 -23.80
CA PRO A 188 -9.85 2.99 -23.19
C PRO A 188 -11.16 3.63 -22.74
N ASP A 189 -11.28 3.94 -21.45
CA ASP A 189 -12.36 4.80 -20.97
C ASP A 189 -12.17 6.18 -21.62
N ALA A 190 -13.10 6.61 -22.48
CA ALA A 190 -12.99 7.84 -23.27
C ALA A 190 -12.82 9.12 -22.43
N ASN A 191 -13.03 9.03 -21.10
CA ASN A 191 -12.80 10.12 -20.15
C ASN A 191 -11.41 10.10 -19.47
N ARG A 192 -10.53 9.14 -19.80
CA ARG A 192 -9.19 8.99 -19.17
C ARG A 192 -8.20 10.12 -19.46
N ASP A 193 -8.39 10.88 -20.53
CA ASP A 193 -7.46 11.92 -20.97
C ASP A 193 -7.43 13.15 -20.05
N ARG A 194 -8.26 13.18 -19.01
CA ARG A 194 -8.28 14.26 -18.03
C ARG A 194 -7.68 13.75 -16.73
N LEU A 195 -6.74 14.52 -16.16
CA LEU A 195 -6.45 14.47 -14.73
C LEU A 195 -7.71 14.93 -13.98
N THR A 196 -8.69 14.03 -13.89
CA THR A 196 -9.94 14.25 -13.15
C THR A 196 -9.64 14.05 -11.69
N GLU A 197 -10.21 14.92 -10.85
CA GLU A 197 -10.19 14.72 -9.41
C GLU A 197 -10.83 13.36 -9.08
N SER A 198 -10.21 12.66 -8.14
CA SER A 198 -10.79 11.44 -7.59
C SER A 198 -12.18 11.72 -7.02
N PRO A 199 -13.15 10.80 -7.18
CA PRO A 199 -14.47 10.93 -6.57
C PRO A 199 -14.42 11.12 -5.05
N ASN A 200 -13.37 10.62 -4.38
CA ASN A 200 -13.24 10.61 -2.94
C ASN A 200 -11.82 11.08 -2.49
N PRO A 201 -11.49 12.37 -2.62
CA PRO A 201 -10.12 12.86 -2.40
C PRO A 201 -9.67 12.78 -0.94
N LEU A 202 -10.57 13.03 0.03
CA LEU A 202 -10.27 12.87 1.45
C LEU A 202 -9.93 11.41 1.79
N ARG A 203 -10.71 10.45 1.25
CA ARG A 203 -10.44 9.02 1.43
C ARG A 203 -9.05 8.63 0.90
N ALA A 204 -8.65 9.19 -0.25
CA ALA A 204 -7.32 8.98 -0.80
C ALA A 204 -6.21 9.52 0.11
N MET A 205 -6.36 10.75 0.60
CA MET A 205 -5.37 11.36 1.51
C MET A 205 -5.27 10.62 2.84
N THR A 206 -6.40 10.33 3.49
CA THR A 206 -6.42 9.57 4.74
C THR A 206 -5.76 8.20 4.56
N GLY A 207 -6.08 7.51 3.46
CA GLY A 207 -5.42 6.24 3.13
C GLY A 207 -3.92 6.40 2.95
N GLY A 208 -3.47 7.40 2.18
CA GLY A 208 -2.05 7.64 1.92
C GLY A 208 -1.27 7.93 3.20
N LEU A 209 -1.83 8.73 4.11
CA LEU A 209 -1.22 9.01 5.42
C LEU A 209 -1.11 7.74 6.27
N LEU A 210 -2.15 6.91 6.32
CA LEU A 210 -2.10 5.64 7.06
C LEU A 210 -1.08 4.67 6.47
N VAL A 211 -0.92 4.63 5.14
CA VAL A 211 0.14 3.85 4.49
C VAL A 211 1.51 4.33 4.95
N VAL A 212 1.74 5.64 4.92
CA VAL A 212 3.04 6.22 5.31
C VAL A 212 3.35 5.93 6.78
N ILE A 213 2.37 6.07 7.67
CA ILE A 213 2.53 5.76 9.10
C ILE A 213 2.80 4.26 9.31
N GLY A 214 2.03 3.38 8.68
CA GLY A 214 2.23 1.93 8.79
C GLY A 214 3.57 1.49 8.19
N ALA A 215 3.98 2.07 7.06
CA ALA A 215 5.26 1.81 6.41
C ALA A 215 6.46 2.28 7.25
N ALA A 216 6.31 3.43 7.91
CA ALA A 216 7.27 3.99 8.85
C ALA A 216 7.47 3.12 10.10
N ALA A 217 6.43 2.39 10.51
CA ALA A 217 6.48 1.50 11.68
C ALA A 217 7.16 0.16 11.40
N LEU A 218 7.40 -0.20 10.13
CA LEU A 218 8.07 -1.45 9.76
C LEU A 218 9.47 -1.51 10.38
N GLN A 219 9.68 -2.43 11.32
CA GLN A 219 10.93 -2.54 12.08
C GLN A 219 11.44 -3.99 12.15
N PRO A 220 11.97 -4.57 11.06
CA PRO A 220 12.62 -5.87 11.17
C PRO A 220 14.00 -5.72 11.84
N GLY A 221 14.00 -5.75 13.17
CA GLY A 221 15.22 -5.90 13.96
C GLY A 221 16.15 -4.69 13.97
N LEU A 222 15.71 -3.52 13.50
CA LEU A 222 16.48 -2.27 13.59
C LEU A 222 16.54 -1.79 15.04
N ASP A 223 17.71 -1.30 15.48
CA ASP A 223 17.85 -0.62 16.76
C ASP A 223 17.19 0.79 16.74
N GLY A 224 17.22 1.51 17.86
CA GLY A 224 16.54 2.80 17.98
C GLY A 224 17.05 3.89 17.02
N ALA A 225 18.35 3.95 16.75
CA ALA A 225 18.94 4.96 15.87
C ALA A 225 18.75 4.60 14.38
N ALA A 226 18.94 3.32 14.06
CA ALA A 226 18.66 2.72 12.77
C ALA A 226 17.19 2.92 12.36
N TRP A 227 16.26 2.66 13.28
CA TRP A 227 14.84 2.84 13.06
C TRP A 227 14.49 4.32 12.90
N ALA A 228 15.05 5.23 13.70
CA ALA A 228 14.82 6.67 13.56
C ALA A 228 15.30 7.20 12.19
N THR A 229 16.41 6.68 11.67
CA THR A 229 16.93 7.01 10.34
C THR A 229 16.00 6.50 9.24
N TYR A 230 15.60 5.23 9.32
CA TYR A 230 14.64 4.62 8.40
C TYR A 230 13.32 5.42 8.37
N LEU A 231 12.77 5.71 9.55
CA LEU A 231 11.56 6.51 9.74
C LEU A 231 11.69 7.89 9.07
N THR A 232 12.76 8.61 9.36
CA THR A 232 12.99 9.95 8.83
C THR A 232 13.08 9.94 7.31
N ASN A 233 13.87 9.03 6.77
CA ASN A 233 14.08 8.91 5.32
C ASN A 233 12.80 8.51 4.58
N LEU A 234 12.01 7.60 5.15
CA LEU A 234 10.73 7.17 4.58
C LEU A 234 9.69 8.29 4.58
N LEU A 235 9.50 8.97 5.72
CA LEU A 235 8.57 10.09 5.84
C LEU A 235 8.94 11.24 4.89
N MET A 236 10.24 11.59 4.84
CA MET A 236 10.76 12.63 3.96
C MET A 236 10.45 12.32 2.49
N ALA A 237 10.80 11.11 2.04
CA ALA A 237 10.57 10.70 0.66
C ALA A 237 9.07 10.71 0.30
N ALA A 238 8.21 10.20 1.19
CA ALA A 238 6.78 10.16 0.97
C ALA A 238 6.15 11.56 0.87
N LEU A 239 6.54 12.48 1.76
CA LEU A 239 6.05 13.86 1.74
C LEU A 239 6.53 14.62 0.51
N ILE A 240 7.80 14.49 0.14
CA ILE A 240 8.35 15.11 -1.07
C ILE A 240 7.61 14.58 -2.31
N ALA A 241 7.39 13.27 -2.40
CA ALA A 241 6.66 12.68 -3.53
C ALA A 241 5.23 13.22 -3.62
N ALA A 242 4.52 13.31 -2.50
CA ALA A 242 3.18 13.87 -2.44
C ALA A 242 3.14 15.34 -2.90
N VAL A 243 4.08 16.16 -2.43
CA VAL A 243 4.18 17.59 -2.80
C VAL A 243 4.56 17.76 -4.26
N VAL A 244 5.51 16.98 -4.78
CA VAL A 244 5.91 17.01 -6.20
C VAL A 244 4.73 16.62 -7.08
N ALA A 245 4.01 15.56 -6.73
CA ALA A 245 2.81 15.14 -7.44
C ALA A 245 1.70 16.21 -7.40
N ALA A 246 1.31 16.67 -6.21
CA ALA A 246 0.29 17.69 -6.06
C ALA A 246 0.66 19.01 -6.76
N GLY A 247 1.91 19.44 -6.62
CA GLY A 247 2.46 20.65 -7.22
C GLY A 247 2.47 20.59 -8.75
N TYR A 248 2.94 19.48 -9.33
CA TYR A 248 2.93 19.29 -10.77
C TYR A 248 1.49 19.28 -11.33
N ALA A 249 0.57 18.57 -10.69
CA ALA A 249 -0.83 18.53 -11.10
C ALA A 249 -1.48 19.94 -11.03
N THR A 250 -1.22 20.68 -9.95
CA THR A 250 -1.75 22.03 -9.74
C THR A 250 -1.18 23.01 -10.76
N PHE A 251 0.12 22.91 -11.07
CA PHE A 251 0.78 23.76 -12.04
C PHE A 251 0.27 23.53 -13.47
N THR A 252 0.15 22.26 -13.87
CA THR A 252 -0.22 21.90 -15.26
C THR A 252 -1.72 21.97 -15.54
N THR A 253 -2.56 21.65 -14.55
CA THR A 253 -4.03 21.55 -14.76
C THR A 253 -4.87 22.52 -13.95
N ARG A 254 -4.25 23.32 -13.07
CA ARG A 254 -4.94 24.19 -12.10
C ARG A 254 -5.87 23.43 -11.14
N ARG A 255 -5.66 22.13 -10.95
CA ARG A 255 -6.42 21.26 -10.03
C ARG A 255 -5.48 20.47 -9.12
N THR A 256 -5.90 20.27 -7.88
CA THR A 256 -5.17 19.47 -6.90
C THR A 256 -5.57 18.00 -7.02
N ALA A 257 -4.73 17.18 -7.64
CA ALA A 257 -4.96 15.74 -7.77
C ALA A 257 -4.48 15.00 -6.51
N LEU A 258 -5.28 15.08 -5.43
CA LEU A 258 -4.94 14.50 -4.13
C LEU A 258 -4.78 12.97 -4.18
N ASP A 259 -5.52 12.27 -5.03
CA ASP A 259 -5.32 10.84 -5.27
C ASP A 259 -3.92 10.51 -5.80
N ARG A 260 -3.38 11.37 -6.66
CA ARG A 260 -2.02 11.21 -7.20
C ARG A 260 -0.96 11.52 -6.17
N ALA A 261 -1.20 12.51 -5.32
CA ALA A 261 -0.31 12.80 -4.20
C ALA A 261 -0.26 11.62 -3.20
N ALA A 262 -1.42 11.02 -2.86
CA ALA A 262 -1.45 9.81 -2.04
C ALA A 262 -0.73 8.64 -2.71
N ALA A 263 -1.01 8.38 -3.99
CA ALA A 263 -0.34 7.32 -4.74
C ALA A 263 1.17 7.52 -4.86
N ALA A 264 1.63 8.77 -5.01
CA ALA A 264 3.04 9.13 -5.03
C ALA A 264 3.73 8.87 -3.69
N ALA A 265 3.08 9.18 -2.57
CA ALA A 265 3.59 8.86 -1.24
C ALA A 265 3.77 7.34 -1.06
N VAL A 266 2.79 6.54 -1.50
CA VAL A 266 2.88 5.07 -1.46
C VAL A 266 4.03 4.56 -2.34
N ALA A 267 4.15 5.08 -3.57
CA ALA A 267 5.23 4.71 -4.48
C ALA A 267 6.61 5.07 -3.92
N ALA A 268 6.74 6.23 -3.24
CA ALA A 268 7.97 6.62 -2.58
C ALA A 268 8.33 5.70 -1.41
N ALA A 269 7.36 5.30 -0.59
CA ALA A 269 7.57 4.34 0.49
C ALA A 269 8.11 2.99 -0.04
N ILE A 270 7.53 2.48 -1.14
CA ILE A 270 8.04 1.29 -1.85
C ILE A 270 9.47 1.53 -2.35
N MET A 271 9.75 2.69 -2.95
CA MET A 271 11.04 3.01 -3.55
C MET A 271 12.17 3.13 -2.53
N VAL A 272 11.93 3.71 -1.35
CA VAL A 272 12.99 3.87 -0.35
C VAL A 272 13.11 2.68 0.60
N SER A 273 12.06 1.87 0.75
CA SER A 273 12.04 0.72 1.67
C SER A 273 13.27 -0.18 1.62
N PRO A 274 13.84 -0.52 0.44
CA PRO A 274 14.99 -1.39 0.41
C PRO A 274 16.21 -0.89 1.20
N GLY A 275 16.42 0.43 1.21
CA GLY A 275 17.64 1.04 1.70
C GLY A 275 17.46 2.15 2.74
N ALA A 276 16.23 2.57 3.08
CA ALA A 276 15.98 3.79 3.85
C ALA A 276 16.74 3.89 5.19
N GLY A 277 17.13 2.77 5.82
CA GLY A 277 17.96 2.78 7.02
C GLY A 277 19.44 3.11 6.79
N GLY A 278 20.01 2.75 5.63
CA GLY A 278 21.44 2.89 5.30
C GLY A 278 21.71 3.78 4.09
N LEU A 279 20.71 4.55 3.64
CA LEU A 279 20.83 5.50 2.55
C LEU A 279 21.02 6.92 3.11
N PRO A 280 21.88 7.75 2.49
CA PRO A 280 21.95 9.17 2.84
C PRO A 280 20.59 9.85 2.62
N THR A 281 20.17 10.71 3.56
CA THR A 281 18.87 11.39 3.50
C THR A 281 18.64 12.17 2.21
N GLY A 282 19.70 12.78 1.66
CA GLY A 282 19.62 13.49 0.37
C GLY A 282 19.25 12.56 -0.81
N VAL A 283 19.70 11.30 -0.78
CA VAL A 283 19.32 10.28 -1.77
C VAL A 283 17.84 9.93 -1.62
N CYS A 284 17.37 9.68 -0.39
CA CYS A 284 15.94 9.41 -0.13
C CYS A 284 15.04 10.57 -0.55
N ALA A 285 15.46 11.82 -0.32
CA ALA A 285 14.75 13.00 -0.79
C ALA A 285 14.65 13.04 -2.33
N GLY A 286 15.75 12.75 -3.02
CA GLY A 286 15.79 12.64 -4.49
C GLY A 286 14.88 11.52 -5.02
N LEU A 287 14.88 10.36 -4.37
CA LEU A 287 13.97 9.24 -4.70
C LEU A 287 12.50 9.63 -4.50
N GLY A 288 12.18 10.44 -3.48
CA GLY A 288 10.85 11.03 -3.32
C GLY A 288 10.42 11.87 -4.53
N VAL A 289 11.32 12.72 -5.05
CA VAL A 289 11.05 13.50 -6.28
C VAL A 289 10.79 12.57 -7.46
N VAL A 290 11.63 11.55 -7.64
CA VAL A 290 11.49 10.56 -8.72
C VAL A 290 10.16 9.83 -8.63
N ALA A 291 9.76 9.37 -7.45
CA ALA A 291 8.47 8.70 -7.23
C ALA A 291 7.28 9.62 -7.55
N GLY A 292 7.32 10.88 -7.13
CA GLY A 292 6.28 11.87 -7.43
C GLY A 292 6.11 12.12 -8.93
N LEU A 293 7.22 12.29 -9.65
CA LEU A 293 7.20 12.46 -11.11
C LEU A 293 6.76 11.19 -11.82
N LEU A 294 7.17 10.02 -11.34
CA LEU A 294 6.85 8.74 -11.95
C LEU A 294 5.33 8.44 -11.91
N VAL A 295 4.67 8.73 -10.79
CA VAL A 295 3.22 8.53 -10.64
C VAL A 295 2.39 9.49 -11.50
N ILE A 296 2.87 10.69 -11.78
CA ILE A 296 2.13 11.64 -12.61
C ILE A 296 2.56 11.59 -14.06
N VAL A 297 3.82 11.93 -14.33
CA VAL A 297 4.36 12.01 -15.68
C VAL A 297 4.53 10.62 -16.27
N GLY A 298 5.08 9.68 -15.48
CA GLY A 298 5.27 8.30 -15.94
C GLY A 298 3.96 7.61 -16.30
N GLU A 299 2.92 7.78 -15.47
CA GLU A 299 1.59 7.25 -15.81
C GLU A 299 1.01 7.87 -17.06
N PHE A 300 1.11 9.18 -17.22
CA PHE A 300 0.61 9.86 -18.41
C PHE A 300 1.33 9.36 -19.67
N VAL A 301 2.66 9.32 -19.64
CA VAL A 301 3.49 8.86 -20.77
C VAL A 301 3.19 7.40 -21.10
N LEU A 302 3.15 6.53 -20.09
CA LEU A 302 2.94 5.11 -20.30
C LEU A 302 1.50 4.81 -20.75
N ALA A 303 0.51 5.50 -20.20
CA ALA A 303 -0.88 5.40 -20.67
C ALA A 303 -1.02 5.85 -22.13
N ARG A 304 -0.32 6.92 -22.53
CA ARG A 304 -0.31 7.40 -23.92
C ARG A 304 0.37 6.43 -24.86
N ALA A 305 1.50 5.86 -24.44
CA ALA A 305 2.26 4.89 -25.23
C ALA A 305 1.49 3.57 -25.41
N ALA A 306 0.83 3.09 -24.35
CA ALA A 306 0.21 1.77 -24.32
C ALA A 306 -1.08 1.64 -25.14
N SER A 307 -1.56 2.70 -25.81
CA SER A 307 -2.53 2.71 -26.93
C SER A 307 -3.57 1.58 -26.91
N GLY A 308 -4.27 1.35 -25.78
CA GLY A 308 -5.21 0.23 -25.61
C GLY A 308 -4.97 -0.67 -24.38
N ASP A 309 -3.97 -0.40 -23.56
CA ASP A 309 -3.74 -1.16 -22.32
C ASP A 309 -4.69 -0.74 -21.18
N SER A 310 -4.99 -1.71 -20.32
CA SER A 310 -5.69 -1.45 -19.07
C SER A 310 -4.84 -0.51 -18.22
N GLY A 311 -5.41 0.61 -17.76
CA GLY A 311 -4.73 1.49 -16.79
C GLY A 311 -4.36 0.80 -15.46
N GLN A 312 -4.70 -0.48 -15.31
CA GLN A 312 -4.23 -1.39 -14.27
C GLN A 312 -2.74 -1.71 -14.43
N GLY A 313 -2.32 -2.13 -15.63
CA GLY A 313 -0.92 -2.42 -15.93
C GLY A 313 -0.06 -1.17 -15.78
N VAL A 314 -0.54 -0.03 -16.30
CA VAL A 314 0.15 1.27 -16.18
C VAL A 314 0.35 1.68 -14.71
N ALA A 315 -0.68 1.57 -13.88
CA ALA A 315 -0.59 1.89 -12.45
C ALA A 315 0.34 0.91 -11.71
N ALA A 316 0.25 -0.39 -11.99
CA ALA A 316 1.13 -1.39 -11.39
C ALA A 316 2.61 -1.17 -11.74
N VAL A 317 2.91 -0.76 -12.98
CA VAL A 317 4.28 -0.43 -13.41
C VAL A 317 4.79 0.82 -12.69
N THR A 318 4.03 1.90 -12.69
CA THR A 318 4.48 3.23 -12.22
C THR A 318 4.42 3.40 -10.70
N ARG A 319 3.57 2.64 -10.01
CA ARG A 319 3.39 2.70 -8.55
C ARG A 319 3.94 1.49 -7.80
N GLY A 320 4.32 0.42 -8.50
CA GLY A 320 4.84 -0.82 -7.90
C GLY A 320 6.19 -1.22 -8.47
N VAL A 321 6.21 -1.67 -9.73
CA VAL A 321 7.40 -2.26 -10.36
C VAL A 321 8.56 -1.27 -10.43
N LEU A 322 8.38 -0.13 -11.11
CA LEU A 322 9.46 0.85 -11.29
C LEU A 322 9.95 1.43 -9.95
N PRO A 323 9.08 1.80 -8.98
CA PRO A 323 9.53 2.15 -7.64
C PRO A 323 10.41 1.09 -6.98
N ALA A 324 10.00 -0.18 -7.00
CA ALA A 324 10.78 -1.25 -6.42
C ALA A 324 12.13 -1.44 -7.14
N LEU A 325 12.14 -1.45 -8.48
CA LEU A 325 13.37 -1.58 -9.28
C LEU A 325 14.38 -0.48 -8.95
N ILE A 326 13.91 0.77 -8.93
CA ILE A 326 14.75 1.93 -8.60
C ILE A 326 15.23 1.85 -7.15
N GLY A 327 14.38 1.40 -6.23
CA GLY A 327 14.72 1.25 -4.82
C GLY A 327 15.80 0.22 -4.54
N PHE A 328 15.69 -0.98 -5.13
CA PHE A 328 16.70 -2.02 -5.03
C PHE A 328 18.03 -1.57 -5.65
N ALA A 329 17.98 -0.91 -6.81
CA ALA A 329 19.18 -0.32 -7.42
C ALA A 329 19.79 0.75 -6.51
N ALA A 330 18.99 1.66 -5.96
CA ALA A 330 19.46 2.71 -5.07
C ALA A 330 20.14 2.14 -3.81
N ALA A 331 19.54 1.13 -3.18
CA ALA A 331 20.17 0.41 -2.08
C ALA A 331 21.50 -0.25 -2.51
N GLY A 332 21.56 -0.82 -3.71
CA GLY A 332 22.79 -1.39 -4.27
C GLY A 332 23.90 -0.37 -4.58
N PHE A 333 23.54 0.88 -4.93
CA PHE A 333 24.50 1.93 -5.26
C PHE A 333 24.95 2.75 -4.05
N PHE A 334 24.00 3.18 -3.23
CA PHE A 334 24.17 4.28 -2.29
C PHE A 334 24.20 3.85 -0.82
N ALA A 335 24.06 2.55 -0.50
CA ALA A 335 24.20 2.10 0.88
C ALA A 335 25.58 2.49 1.43
N ASP A 336 25.62 3.05 2.63
CA ASP A 336 26.81 3.70 3.19
C ASP A 336 27.59 2.85 4.20
N GLY A 337 27.14 1.62 4.47
CA GLY A 337 27.76 0.72 5.44
C GLY A 337 27.38 0.99 6.90
N SER A 338 26.53 1.99 7.18
CA SER A 338 26.12 2.32 8.56
C SER A 338 25.19 1.29 9.20
N LEU A 339 24.51 0.47 8.39
CA LEU A 339 23.43 -0.41 8.84
C LEU A 339 23.49 -1.78 8.17
N GLY A 340 23.07 -2.82 8.89
CA GLY A 340 23.00 -4.19 8.38
C GLY A 340 24.29 -5.00 8.57
N ALA A 341 25.08 -4.68 9.59
CA ALA A 341 26.20 -5.53 10.00
C ALA A 341 25.69 -6.94 10.33
N GLY A 342 26.33 -7.97 9.76
CA GLY A 342 25.87 -9.35 9.95
C GLY A 342 24.62 -9.72 9.15
N TRP A 343 24.12 -8.85 8.26
CA TRP A 343 22.96 -9.18 7.41
C TRP A 343 23.21 -10.47 6.62
N ASN A 344 22.20 -11.35 6.58
CA ASN A 344 22.31 -12.69 6.01
C ASN A 344 23.47 -13.53 6.57
N ALA A 345 23.87 -13.29 7.82
CA ALA A 345 25.02 -13.93 8.48
C ALA A 345 26.38 -13.68 7.78
N ILE A 346 26.48 -12.61 7.01
CA ILE A 346 27.72 -12.19 6.33
C ILE A 346 28.34 -11.04 7.11
N GLY A 347 29.66 -11.09 7.34
CA GLY A 347 30.37 -9.98 7.98
C GLY A 347 30.06 -9.78 9.47
N VAL A 348 29.58 -10.81 10.17
CA VAL A 348 29.10 -10.74 11.57
C VAL A 348 30.10 -10.07 12.53
N GLN A 349 31.41 -10.31 12.34
CA GLN A 349 32.46 -9.70 13.16
C GLN A 349 33.14 -8.52 12.45
N SER A 350 33.43 -8.69 11.16
CA SER A 350 33.98 -7.64 10.31
C SER A 350 33.57 -7.90 8.87
N TYR A 351 33.36 -6.81 8.13
CA TYR A 351 33.10 -6.83 6.70
C TYR A 351 34.12 -5.93 6.01
N LEU A 352 34.74 -6.42 4.93
CA LEU A 352 35.85 -5.73 4.24
C LEU A 352 36.96 -5.23 5.19
N ASN A 353 37.28 -6.04 6.22
CA ASN A 353 38.25 -5.75 7.27
C ASN A 353 37.89 -4.57 8.19
N ILE A 354 36.63 -4.13 8.19
CA ILE A 354 36.13 -3.08 9.07
C ILE A 354 35.12 -3.70 10.04
N ALA A 355 35.39 -3.57 11.34
CA ALA A 355 34.53 -4.10 12.39
C ALA A 355 33.19 -3.36 12.41
N GLY A 356 32.09 -4.11 12.53
CA GLY A 356 30.74 -3.54 12.55
C GLY A 356 30.28 -2.89 11.25
N MET A 357 31.02 -3.04 10.15
CA MET A 357 30.60 -2.54 8.84
C MET A 357 29.35 -3.28 8.36
N GLY A 358 28.32 -2.51 8.03
CA GLY A 358 27.08 -3.00 7.45
C GLY A 358 27.11 -3.07 5.94
N VAL A 359 25.92 -2.97 5.35
CA VAL A 359 25.72 -3.09 3.92
C VAL A 359 26.31 -1.88 3.20
N LEU A 360 27.30 -2.13 2.35
CA LEU A 360 28.00 -1.12 1.57
C LEU A 360 27.57 -1.18 0.11
N GLY A 361 27.31 -0.03 -0.49
CA GLY A 361 26.90 0.08 -1.90
C GLY A 361 28.08 0.19 -2.85
N ALA A 362 27.80 0.07 -4.15
CA ALA A 362 28.78 0.12 -5.22
C ALA A 362 29.60 1.43 -5.23
N LEU A 363 28.98 2.57 -4.91
CA LEU A 363 29.68 3.86 -4.88
C LEU A 363 30.58 4.03 -3.66
N ALA A 364 30.31 3.28 -2.59
CA ALA A 364 31.09 3.30 -1.36
C ALA A 364 32.19 2.21 -1.33
N GLY A 365 32.21 1.31 -2.32
CA GLY A 365 33.33 0.38 -2.53
C GLY A 365 32.94 -1.10 -2.72
N ASP A 366 31.65 -1.45 -2.67
CA ASP A 366 31.20 -2.84 -2.84
C ASP A 366 30.22 -2.99 -4.01
N THR A 367 30.76 -3.32 -5.19
CA THR A 367 29.95 -3.58 -6.39
C THR A 367 29.16 -4.90 -6.30
N GLY A 368 29.53 -5.79 -5.38
CA GLY A 368 28.83 -7.04 -5.13
C GLY A 368 27.39 -6.81 -4.67
N GLN A 369 27.18 -5.78 -3.84
CA GLN A 369 25.86 -5.43 -3.33
C GLN A 369 24.87 -5.06 -4.45
N LEU A 370 25.27 -4.27 -5.44
CA LEU A 370 24.42 -3.94 -6.59
C LEU A 370 24.02 -5.20 -7.38
N THR A 371 24.98 -6.10 -7.61
CA THR A 371 24.73 -7.34 -8.34
C THR A 371 23.76 -8.24 -7.60
N ALA A 372 23.88 -8.36 -6.28
CA ALA A 372 22.93 -9.11 -5.45
C ALA A 372 21.50 -8.56 -5.56
N GLN A 373 21.34 -7.23 -5.49
CA GLN A 373 20.04 -6.58 -5.60
C GLN A 373 19.39 -6.82 -6.97
N LEU A 374 20.15 -6.66 -8.06
CA LEU A 374 19.63 -6.88 -9.42
C LEU A 374 19.31 -8.35 -9.69
N ALA A 375 20.13 -9.28 -9.18
CA ALA A 375 19.86 -10.71 -9.30
C ALA A 375 18.57 -11.11 -8.57
N PHE A 376 18.38 -10.60 -7.34
CA PHE A 376 17.15 -10.84 -6.58
C PHE A 376 15.93 -10.24 -7.28
N VAL A 377 16.02 -8.99 -7.76
CA VAL A 377 14.97 -8.34 -8.54
C VAL A 377 14.57 -9.16 -9.76
N GLY A 378 15.55 -9.67 -10.52
CA GLY A 378 15.30 -10.52 -11.68
C GLY A 378 14.55 -11.79 -11.30
N LEU A 379 15.04 -12.50 -10.27
CA LEU A 379 14.45 -13.75 -9.80
C LEU A 379 13.03 -13.56 -9.23
N ALA A 380 12.85 -12.60 -8.33
CA ALA A 380 11.56 -12.27 -7.72
C ALA A 380 10.55 -11.76 -8.76
N GLY A 381 11.00 -10.90 -9.68
CA GLY A 381 10.18 -10.36 -10.77
C GLY A 381 9.69 -11.47 -11.72
N VAL A 382 10.58 -12.36 -12.17
CA VAL A 382 10.19 -13.50 -13.02
C VAL A 382 9.21 -14.41 -12.29
N THR A 383 9.44 -14.71 -11.01
CA THR A 383 8.54 -15.53 -10.19
C THR A 383 7.14 -14.91 -10.12
N ALA A 384 7.05 -13.61 -9.86
CA ALA A 384 5.79 -12.87 -9.82
C ALA A 384 5.08 -12.87 -11.19
N VAL A 385 5.81 -12.70 -12.29
CA VAL A 385 5.24 -12.78 -13.64
C VAL A 385 4.69 -14.17 -13.93
N VAL A 386 5.49 -15.22 -13.68
CA VAL A 386 5.09 -16.63 -13.92
C VAL A 386 3.83 -16.98 -13.14
N LEU A 387 3.73 -16.55 -11.88
CA LEU A 387 2.55 -16.77 -11.06
C LEU A 387 1.35 -15.90 -11.46
N GLY A 388 1.58 -14.70 -12.00
CA GLY A 388 0.49 -13.83 -12.48
C GLY A 388 -0.12 -14.26 -13.82
N LEU A 389 0.65 -14.89 -14.70
CA LEU A 389 0.22 -15.26 -16.06
C LEU A 389 -1.04 -16.16 -16.10
N PRO A 390 -1.18 -17.23 -15.29
CA PRO A 390 -2.37 -18.08 -15.29
C PRO A 390 -3.67 -17.32 -15.01
N VAL A 391 -3.62 -16.22 -14.26
CA VAL A 391 -4.79 -15.39 -13.94
C VAL A 391 -5.39 -14.78 -15.20
N ARG A 392 -4.59 -14.52 -16.25
CA ARG A 392 -5.10 -14.07 -17.55
C ARG A 392 -5.99 -15.09 -18.22
N GLY A 393 -5.85 -16.39 -17.94
CA GLY A 393 -6.64 -17.45 -18.56
C GLY A 393 -7.96 -17.73 -17.84
N LEU A 394 -8.12 -17.30 -16.58
CA LEU A 394 -9.32 -17.57 -15.80
C LEU A 394 -10.54 -16.88 -16.43
N ALA A 395 -11.50 -17.67 -16.87
CA ALA A 395 -12.79 -17.14 -17.30
C ALA A 395 -13.43 -16.35 -16.14
N PRO A 396 -14.19 -15.28 -16.41
CA PRO A 396 -15.09 -14.77 -15.40
C PRO A 396 -16.04 -15.90 -15.03
N VAL A 397 -15.81 -16.55 -13.89
CA VAL A 397 -16.87 -17.31 -13.22
C VAL A 397 -17.87 -16.26 -12.79
N ALA A 398 -18.88 -16.05 -13.63
CA ALA A 398 -20.05 -15.30 -13.23
C ALA A 398 -20.74 -16.16 -12.17
N LEU A 399 -20.61 -15.78 -10.91
CA LEU A 399 -21.59 -16.20 -9.92
C LEU A 399 -22.89 -15.50 -10.35
N PRO A 400 -23.95 -16.23 -10.75
CA PRO A 400 -25.18 -15.61 -11.28
C PRO A 400 -25.72 -14.53 -10.33
N ALA A 401 -25.66 -14.80 -9.02
CA ALA A 401 -26.05 -13.87 -7.95
C ALA A 401 -25.29 -12.52 -7.94
N LEU A 402 -24.06 -12.45 -8.47
CA LEU A 402 -23.30 -11.20 -8.60
C LEU A 402 -23.46 -10.53 -9.96
N ALA A 403 -23.83 -11.29 -11.00
CA ALA A 403 -24.16 -10.75 -12.31
C ALA A 403 -25.49 -9.97 -12.27
N ASP A 404 -26.44 -10.45 -11.46
CA ASP A 404 -27.71 -9.75 -11.21
C ASP A 404 -27.49 -8.46 -10.39
N ALA A 405 -26.50 -8.44 -9.48
CA ALA A 405 -26.08 -7.21 -8.81
C ALA A 405 -25.31 -6.24 -9.73
N GLU A 406 -24.65 -6.76 -10.78
CA GLU A 406 -24.02 -5.97 -11.85
C GLU A 406 -25.05 -5.39 -12.84
N ALA A 407 -26.25 -5.97 -12.92
CA ALA A 407 -27.40 -5.48 -13.67
C ALA A 407 -28.17 -4.35 -12.94
N TRP A 408 -27.47 -3.53 -12.17
CA TRP A 408 -28.03 -2.32 -11.56
C TRP A 408 -28.48 -1.35 -12.66
N SER A 409 -29.80 -1.17 -12.81
CA SER A 409 -30.37 -0.27 -13.81
C SER A 409 -30.34 1.19 -13.35
N PRO A 410 -30.18 2.17 -14.26
CA PRO A 410 -30.36 3.59 -13.94
C PRO A 410 -31.74 3.89 -13.33
N GLU A 411 -32.74 3.08 -13.67
CA GLU A 411 -34.10 3.13 -13.13
C GLU A 411 -34.14 2.71 -11.65
N ALA A 412 -33.38 1.69 -11.25
CA ALA A 412 -33.25 1.33 -9.83
C ALA A 412 -32.57 2.44 -9.02
N GLU A 413 -31.60 3.16 -9.60
CA GLU A 413 -30.98 4.33 -8.95
C GLU A 413 -31.95 5.52 -8.84
N ALA A 414 -32.77 5.76 -9.86
CA ALA A 414 -33.82 6.79 -9.83
C ALA A 414 -34.90 6.45 -8.79
N ALA A 415 -35.37 5.20 -8.76
CA ALA A 415 -36.34 4.70 -7.80
C ALA A 415 -35.81 4.73 -6.36
N THR A 416 -34.55 4.39 -6.13
CA THR A 416 -33.93 4.49 -4.79
C THR A 416 -33.72 5.94 -4.36
N ARG A 417 -33.42 6.85 -5.30
CA ARG A 417 -33.32 8.29 -5.01
C ARG A 417 -34.68 8.91 -4.75
N GLU A 418 -35.72 8.50 -5.46
CA GLU A 418 -37.10 8.90 -5.17
C GLU A 418 -37.54 8.36 -3.81
N ALA A 419 -37.26 7.09 -3.51
CA ALA A 419 -37.56 6.47 -2.22
C ALA A 419 -36.78 7.06 -1.03
N TRP A 420 -35.57 7.59 -1.25
CA TRP A 420 -34.80 8.30 -0.22
C TRP A 420 -35.11 9.80 -0.15
N ALA A 421 -35.72 10.37 -1.18
CA ALA A 421 -36.15 11.77 -1.21
C ALA A 421 -37.59 11.94 -0.71
N SER A 422 -38.42 10.91 -0.79
CA SER A 422 -39.67 10.81 -0.06
C SER A 422 -39.37 10.44 1.39
N ASP A 423 -39.86 11.22 2.35
CA ASP A 423 -39.88 10.87 3.80
C ASP A 423 -40.79 9.65 4.11
N GLU A 424 -41.31 8.98 3.09
CA GLU A 424 -42.06 7.73 3.24
C GLU A 424 -41.07 6.56 3.23
N ALA A 425 -40.91 5.94 4.40
CA ALA A 425 -40.23 4.66 4.53
C ALA A 425 -40.80 3.67 3.48
N PRO A 426 -39.97 2.89 2.78
CA PRO A 426 -40.47 1.91 1.84
C PRO A 426 -41.32 0.91 2.61
N ASP A 427 -42.60 0.80 2.22
CA ASP A 427 -43.48 -0.28 2.64
C ASP A 427 -42.88 -1.57 2.08
N LEU A 428 -42.06 -2.23 2.90
CA LEU A 428 -41.59 -3.58 2.65
C LEU A 428 -42.78 -4.52 2.86
N ALA A 429 -43.77 -4.41 1.97
CA ALA A 429 -44.70 -5.48 1.68
C ALA A 429 -43.88 -6.59 1.01
N VAL A 430 -43.20 -7.36 1.85
CA VAL A 430 -42.91 -8.75 1.55
C VAL A 430 -44.23 -9.34 1.09
N ALA A 431 -44.28 -9.77 -0.17
CA ALA A 431 -45.34 -10.63 -0.65
C ALA A 431 -45.30 -11.91 0.20
N ALA A 432 -46.05 -11.88 1.31
CA ALA A 432 -46.47 -13.07 2.00
C ALA A 432 -47.36 -13.81 0.99
N GLU A 433 -46.84 -14.89 0.42
CA GLU A 433 -47.71 -15.95 -0.10
C GLU A 433 -48.70 -16.28 1.02
N GLU A 434 -49.99 -16.14 0.72
CA GLU A 434 -51.06 -16.54 1.64
C GLU A 434 -50.83 -18.00 2.05
N PRO A 435 -50.79 -18.30 3.36
CA PRO A 435 -50.72 -19.68 3.81
C PRO A 435 -52.06 -20.35 3.49
N ASN A 436 -52.00 -21.36 2.62
CA ASN A 436 -53.08 -22.28 2.30
C ASN A 436 -53.80 -22.76 3.58
N SER A 437 -55.10 -22.54 3.64
CA SER A 437 -55.95 -22.66 4.83
C SER A 437 -56.33 -24.10 5.23
N ASP A 438 -55.47 -25.09 4.96
CA ASP A 438 -55.76 -26.51 5.16
C ASP A 438 -54.75 -27.21 6.08
N ILE A 439 -54.47 -26.69 7.28
CA ILE A 439 -53.91 -27.53 8.36
C ILE A 439 -54.55 -27.16 9.71
N ALA A 440 -55.09 -28.18 10.36
CA ALA A 440 -55.89 -28.14 11.57
C ALA A 440 -55.15 -27.60 12.82
N ALA A 441 -55.96 -27.07 13.72
CA ALA A 441 -55.65 -26.48 15.02
C ALA A 441 -54.91 -27.42 16.00
N GLU A 442 -54.11 -26.84 16.92
CA GLU A 442 -54.06 -27.18 18.37
C GLU A 442 -53.16 -26.16 19.16
N PRO A 443 -53.25 -26.07 20.51
CA PRO A 443 -53.53 -24.81 21.21
C PRO A 443 -52.32 -24.08 21.84
N GLU A 444 -52.51 -22.78 22.11
CA GLU A 444 -51.57 -21.91 22.83
C GLU A 444 -51.32 -22.32 24.30
N PRO A 445 -50.08 -22.13 24.82
CA PRO A 445 -49.85 -22.02 26.25
C PRO A 445 -49.90 -20.56 26.72
N VAL A 446 -50.81 -20.34 27.67
CA VAL A 446 -51.03 -19.14 28.48
C VAL A 446 -49.76 -18.72 29.24
N PHE A 447 -49.38 -17.44 29.14
CA PHE A 447 -48.42 -16.80 30.04
C PHE A 447 -49.15 -16.15 31.22
N ALA A 448 -48.75 -16.49 32.44
CA ALA A 448 -49.02 -15.73 33.65
C ALA A 448 -47.73 -15.57 34.49
N PRO A 449 -47.51 -14.43 35.16
CA PRO A 449 -46.21 -14.08 35.74
C PRO A 449 -46.08 -14.52 37.20
N ARG A 450 -44.87 -14.86 37.65
CA ARG A 450 -44.52 -14.87 39.08
C ARG A 450 -43.03 -14.68 39.35
N SER A 451 -42.77 -13.67 40.17
CA SER A 451 -41.52 -13.40 40.92
C SER A 451 -41.24 -14.46 41.99
N ALA A 452 -39.98 -14.81 42.23
CA ALA A 452 -39.31 -14.84 43.55
C ALA A 452 -37.90 -15.46 43.51
N ASN A 453 -37.06 -14.95 44.41
CA ASN A 453 -35.65 -15.22 44.70
C ASN A 453 -35.27 -16.69 44.99
N LEU A 454 -33.93 -16.91 44.99
CA LEU A 454 -33.07 -17.87 45.73
C LEU A 454 -32.19 -18.63 44.72
N GLY A 455 -30.88 -18.79 44.85
CA GLY A 455 -29.94 -18.70 45.96
C GLY A 455 -28.72 -19.48 45.47
N VAL A 456 -27.53 -18.88 45.50
CA VAL A 456 -26.29 -19.51 45.02
C VAL A 456 -25.55 -20.09 46.23
N GLU A 457 -25.40 -21.42 46.26
CA GLU A 457 -24.42 -22.10 47.12
C GLU A 457 -23.31 -22.75 46.27
N PRO A 458 -22.05 -22.74 46.74
CA PRO A 458 -20.92 -23.40 46.09
C PRO A 458 -20.51 -24.70 46.81
N THR A 459 -20.17 -25.73 46.05
CA THR A 459 -19.38 -26.90 46.49
C THR A 459 -18.49 -27.31 45.31
N GLY A 460 -17.24 -27.75 45.41
CA GLY A 460 -16.36 -28.05 46.53
C GLY A 460 -15.33 -29.10 46.07
N GLY A 461 -14.03 -28.77 46.18
CA GLY A 461 -12.92 -29.72 46.41
C GLY A 461 -12.32 -30.50 45.23
N LEU A 462 -10.99 -30.42 45.08
CA LEU A 462 -10.06 -31.57 45.07
C LEU A 462 -8.58 -31.09 45.02
N SER A 463 -7.89 -31.31 46.15
CA SER A 463 -6.53 -31.87 46.32
C SER A 463 -5.26 -31.19 45.76
N LYS A 464 -4.40 -30.75 46.70
CA LYS A 464 -2.92 -30.67 46.59
C LYS A 464 -2.29 -32.05 46.33
N PRO A 465 -1.04 -32.09 45.83
CA PRO A 465 0.03 -32.55 46.73
C PRO A 465 1.36 -31.79 46.66
N ALA A 466 2.03 -31.81 47.82
CA ALA A 466 3.47 -31.92 48.09
C ALA A 466 4.48 -30.89 47.50
N GLN A 467 4.99 -30.06 48.41
CA GLN A 467 6.31 -29.44 48.35
C GLN A 467 7.40 -30.49 48.62
N ALA A 468 8.46 -30.49 47.82
CA ALA A 468 9.77 -31.02 48.17
C ALA A 468 10.80 -29.90 47.88
N GLY A 469 11.61 -29.60 48.88
CA GLY A 469 12.46 -28.41 48.95
C GLY A 469 13.64 -28.41 47.99
N SER A 470 14.04 -27.18 47.64
CA SER A 470 15.42 -26.80 47.39
C SER A 470 15.48 -25.27 47.55
N ASP A 471 16.44 -24.82 48.35
CA ASP A 471 16.68 -23.43 48.69
C ASP A 471 16.96 -22.58 47.44
N PRO A 472 16.44 -21.35 47.33
CA PRO A 472 16.95 -20.42 46.33
C PRO A 472 18.17 -19.68 46.89
N GLU A 473 19.32 -19.89 46.24
CA GLU A 473 20.50 -19.05 46.32
C GLU A 473 20.14 -17.57 46.11
N GLU A 474 20.67 -16.76 47.01
CA GLU A 474 20.60 -15.30 47.04
C GLU A 474 21.34 -14.71 45.80
N PRO A 475 20.73 -13.79 45.01
CA PRO A 475 21.43 -13.14 43.92
C PRO A 475 22.42 -12.09 44.48
N PRO A 476 23.65 -11.97 43.92
CA PRO A 476 24.60 -10.98 44.38
C PRO A 476 24.14 -9.56 44.03
N GLN A 477 24.30 -8.65 44.99
CA GLN A 477 24.02 -7.22 44.85
C GLN A 477 24.87 -6.58 43.74
N PRO A 478 24.32 -5.63 42.96
CA PRO A 478 25.09 -4.89 41.98
C PRO A 478 26.04 -3.89 42.65
N THR A 479 27.29 -3.91 42.23
CA THR A 479 28.36 -3.00 42.63
C THR A 479 28.00 -1.55 42.28
N GLU A 480 28.09 -0.67 43.26
CA GLU A 480 27.87 0.77 43.18
C GLU A 480 28.93 1.41 42.27
N VAL A 481 28.52 1.87 41.08
CA VAL A 481 29.37 2.65 40.16
C VAL A 481 29.24 4.12 40.51
N ALA A 482 30.36 4.75 40.88
CA ALA A 482 30.46 6.17 41.20
C ALA A 482 29.95 7.07 40.05
N PRO A 483 29.27 8.19 40.34
CA PRO A 483 28.76 9.08 39.31
C PRO A 483 29.89 9.85 38.62
N MET A 484 29.87 9.88 37.28
CA MET A 484 30.75 10.72 36.48
C MET A 484 30.51 12.22 36.74
N PRO A 485 31.56 13.06 36.66
CA PRO A 485 31.43 14.50 36.85
C PRO A 485 30.69 15.18 35.68
N ALA A 486 29.87 16.17 36.03
CA ALA A 486 29.10 16.97 35.09
C ALA A 486 29.99 17.79 34.14
N PRO A 487 29.60 17.98 32.86
CA PRO A 487 30.32 18.83 31.93
C PRO A 487 30.16 20.33 32.28
N PRO A 488 31.15 21.17 31.97
CA PRO A 488 31.12 22.60 32.30
C PRO A 488 30.10 23.38 31.46
N PRO A 489 29.56 24.50 31.99
CA PRO A 489 28.51 25.26 31.31
C PRO A 489 29.03 26.01 30.08
N LEU A 490 28.28 25.90 28.98
CA LEU A 490 28.50 26.62 27.73
C LEU A 490 28.39 28.14 27.93
N GLN A 491 29.49 28.87 27.70
CA GLN A 491 29.50 30.32 27.61
C GLN A 491 28.70 30.78 26.38
N ARG A 492 27.65 31.59 26.61
CA ARG A 492 26.90 32.25 25.55
C ARG A 492 27.76 33.31 24.86
N ALA A 493 27.98 33.16 23.56
CA ALA A 493 28.57 34.18 22.71
C ALA A 493 27.68 35.44 22.66
N ARG A 494 28.30 36.62 22.80
CA ARG A 494 27.67 37.94 22.64
C ARG A 494 27.23 38.16 21.18
N PRO A 495 26.09 38.83 20.92
CA PRO A 495 25.69 39.19 19.57
C PRO A 495 26.55 40.34 19.03
N GLU A 496 27.04 40.17 17.80
CA GLU A 496 27.76 41.18 17.02
C GLU A 496 26.87 42.40 16.71
N GLN A 497 27.43 43.59 16.92
CA GLN A 497 26.83 44.87 16.58
C GLN A 497 26.90 45.09 15.07
N ARG A 498 25.77 45.40 14.43
CA ARG A 498 25.73 45.85 13.03
C ARG A 498 26.24 47.29 12.91
N PRO A 499 26.92 47.67 11.80
CA PRO A 499 27.35 49.04 11.57
C PRO A 499 26.16 49.97 11.29
N VAL A 500 26.23 51.19 11.84
CA VAL A 500 25.30 52.30 11.63
C VAL A 500 25.65 53.01 10.31
N GLU A 501 24.68 53.16 9.40
CA GLU A 501 24.81 53.97 8.19
C GLU A 501 24.83 55.48 8.51
N PRO A 502 25.62 56.30 7.79
CA PRO A 502 25.69 57.75 8.00
C PRO A 502 24.48 58.50 7.40
N PRO A 503 24.10 59.67 7.94
CA PRO A 503 22.93 60.42 7.51
C PRO A 503 23.12 61.14 6.17
N THR A 504 22.10 61.07 5.32
CA THR A 504 22.00 61.75 4.02
C THR A 504 21.79 63.27 4.20
N PRO A 505 22.46 64.14 3.40
CA PRO A 505 22.28 65.58 3.51
C PRO A 505 20.92 66.07 2.98
N PRO A 506 20.38 67.18 3.53
CA PRO A 506 19.06 67.69 3.17
C PRO A 506 19.11 68.45 1.84
N GLY A 507 18.26 68.08 0.87
CA GLY A 507 18.09 68.88 -0.35
C GLY A 507 17.77 68.17 -1.67
N ALA A 508 17.47 66.87 -1.68
CA ALA A 508 17.08 66.18 -2.91
C ALA A 508 15.57 65.89 -2.94
N VAL A 509 14.84 66.63 -3.79
CA VAL A 509 13.44 66.36 -4.14
C VAL A 509 13.39 65.11 -5.03
N PRO A 510 12.70 64.02 -4.64
CA PRO A 510 12.53 62.87 -5.52
C PRO A 510 11.43 63.13 -6.57
N PRO A 511 11.56 62.57 -7.79
CA PRO A 511 10.58 62.79 -8.86
C PRO A 511 9.25 62.07 -8.56
N GLN A 512 8.14 62.73 -8.87
CA GLN A 512 6.79 62.14 -8.82
C GLN A 512 6.74 60.89 -9.70
N ARG A 513 6.64 59.72 -9.07
CA ARG A 513 6.35 58.46 -9.77
C ARG A 513 4.87 58.43 -10.14
N ALA A 514 4.58 58.22 -11.42
CA ALA A 514 3.25 57.93 -11.91
C ALA A 514 2.66 56.71 -11.17
N HIS A 515 1.38 56.81 -10.80
CA HIS A 515 0.66 55.80 -10.05
C HIS A 515 0.57 54.50 -10.87
N GLU A 516 1.33 53.47 -10.51
CA GLU A 516 1.08 52.13 -11.03
C GLU A 516 -0.19 51.56 -10.38
N PRO A 517 -1.17 51.08 -11.16
CA PRO A 517 -2.39 50.51 -10.61
C PRO A 517 -2.08 49.22 -9.86
N THR A 518 -2.66 49.12 -8.67
CA THR A 518 -2.46 48.00 -7.75
C THR A 518 -2.99 46.68 -8.33
N LEU A 519 -2.50 45.55 -7.84
CA LEU A 519 -2.92 44.21 -8.28
C LEU A 519 -4.45 44.04 -8.24
N LEU A 520 -5.11 44.69 -7.28
CA LEU A 520 -6.56 44.70 -7.09
C LEU A 520 -7.30 45.47 -8.20
N GLU A 521 -6.74 46.57 -8.71
CA GLU A 521 -7.31 47.30 -9.85
C GLU A 521 -7.14 46.52 -11.16
N ARG A 522 -5.99 45.84 -11.34
CA ARG A 522 -5.77 44.96 -12.49
C ARG A 522 -6.76 43.77 -12.51
N LEU A 523 -7.11 43.25 -11.34
CA LEU A 523 -8.10 42.17 -11.19
C LEU A 523 -9.55 42.65 -11.38
N ARG A 524 -9.87 43.92 -11.10
CA ARG A 524 -11.19 44.50 -11.39
C ARG A 524 -11.37 44.76 -12.89
N LEU A 525 -10.34 45.27 -13.56
CA LEU A 525 -10.38 45.54 -15.00
C LEU A 525 -10.45 44.24 -15.85
N SER A 526 -9.86 43.14 -15.39
CA SER A 526 -9.94 41.85 -16.09
C SER A 526 -11.31 41.17 -16.00
N ARG A 527 -12.16 41.55 -15.04
CA ARG A 527 -13.54 41.02 -14.91
C ARG A 527 -14.56 41.72 -15.82
N GLN A 528 -14.27 42.93 -16.31
CA GLN A 528 -15.23 43.71 -17.09
C GLN A 528 -15.17 43.49 -18.61
N ALA A 529 -14.20 42.73 -19.13
CA ALA A 529 -14.05 42.51 -20.56
C ALA A 529 -14.05 41.01 -20.91
N ARG A 530 -15.24 40.44 -21.15
CA ARG A 530 -15.48 39.39 -22.17
C ARG A 530 -16.98 39.06 -22.29
N PRO A 531 -17.65 39.38 -23.41
CA PRO A 531 -18.95 38.80 -23.72
C PRO A 531 -18.80 37.30 -24.04
N LYS A 532 -19.76 36.51 -23.54
CA LYS A 532 -19.88 35.06 -23.71
C LYS A 532 -20.27 34.76 -25.17
N PRO A 533 -19.52 33.95 -25.94
CA PRO A 533 -19.97 33.57 -27.28
C PRO A 533 -21.19 32.63 -27.17
N ALA A 534 -22.19 32.89 -28.01
CA ALA A 534 -23.41 32.11 -28.13
C ALA A 534 -23.10 30.64 -28.47
N GLY A 535 -23.87 29.74 -27.86
CA GLY A 535 -23.62 28.31 -27.88
C GLY A 535 -23.73 27.67 -29.26
N GLN A 536 -22.69 26.94 -29.66
CA GLN A 536 -22.79 25.90 -30.68
C GLN A 536 -22.98 24.55 -29.98
N ALA A 537 -24.22 24.03 -30.02
CA ALA A 537 -24.52 22.68 -29.59
C ALA A 537 -23.86 21.67 -30.56
N ARG A 538 -22.79 21.00 -30.11
CA ARG A 538 -22.24 19.83 -30.81
C ARG A 538 -23.24 18.68 -30.67
N ARG A 539 -23.89 18.32 -31.79
CA ARG A 539 -24.75 17.14 -31.90
C ARG A 539 -23.89 15.87 -31.77
N VAL A 540 -24.01 15.17 -30.65
CA VAL A 540 -23.42 13.84 -30.44
C VAL A 540 -24.52 12.81 -30.64
N ALA A 541 -24.40 12.00 -31.69
CA ALA A 541 -25.30 10.88 -31.94
C ALA A 541 -24.81 9.66 -31.14
N TYR A 542 -25.67 9.10 -30.29
CA TYR A 542 -25.39 7.85 -29.58
C TYR A 542 -25.93 6.68 -30.42
N PRO A 543 -25.11 5.68 -30.77
CA PRO A 543 -25.61 4.47 -31.42
C PRO A 543 -26.31 3.58 -30.39
N VAL A 544 -27.61 3.38 -30.53
CA VAL A 544 -28.38 2.39 -29.76
C VAL A 544 -28.62 1.16 -30.65
N ARG A 545 -28.44 -0.05 -30.08
CA ARG A 545 -28.78 -1.31 -30.75
C ARG A 545 -30.14 -1.79 -30.22
N VAL A 546 -31.08 -2.03 -31.13
CA VAL A 546 -32.35 -2.70 -30.84
C VAL A 546 -32.43 -3.92 -31.75
N GLY A 547 -32.61 -5.11 -31.17
CA GLY A 547 -32.76 -6.36 -31.94
C GLY A 547 -31.58 -6.70 -32.88
N GLY A 548 -30.34 -6.38 -32.49
CA GLY A 548 -29.14 -6.72 -33.28
C GLY A 548 -28.87 -5.84 -34.50
N ARG A 549 -29.70 -4.84 -34.82
CA ARG A 549 -29.44 -3.83 -35.87
C ARG A 549 -29.08 -2.48 -35.26
N ARG A 550 -28.12 -1.77 -35.88
CA ARG A 550 -27.78 -0.38 -35.50
C ARG A 550 -28.84 0.55 -36.04
N VAL A 551 -29.50 1.30 -35.16
CA VAL A 551 -30.43 2.37 -35.55
C VAL A 551 -29.81 3.71 -35.15
N VAL A 552 -29.75 4.64 -36.09
CA VAL A 552 -29.29 6.01 -35.84
C VAL A 552 -30.51 6.84 -35.47
N MET A 553 -30.68 7.17 -34.19
CA MET A 553 -31.74 8.09 -33.77
C MET A 553 -31.36 9.53 -34.12
N ARG A 554 -32.22 10.19 -34.90
CA ARG A 554 -32.16 11.64 -35.14
C ARG A 554 -32.95 12.33 -34.02
N ALA A 555 -32.34 13.27 -33.31
CA ALA A 555 -33.06 14.12 -32.37
C ALA A 555 -33.98 15.08 -33.16
N ILE A 556 -35.29 15.00 -32.91
CA ILE A 556 -36.29 15.94 -33.42
C ILE A 556 -36.25 17.18 -32.49
N PRO A 557 -36.13 18.40 -33.03
CA PRO A 557 -36.19 19.62 -32.21
C PRO A 557 -37.58 19.77 -31.58
N ARG A 558 -37.63 20.29 -30.35
CA ARG A 558 -38.79 20.25 -29.44
C ARG A 558 -39.90 21.27 -29.77
N ASP A 559 -39.95 21.81 -30.98
CA ASP A 559 -40.81 22.96 -31.34
C ASP A 559 -41.76 22.71 -32.52
N GLU A 560 -42.03 21.45 -32.91
CA GLU A 560 -43.06 21.16 -33.93
C GLU A 560 -44.30 20.52 -33.28
N GLU A 561 -45.43 21.24 -33.34
CA GLU A 561 -46.78 20.73 -33.03
C GLU A 561 -47.08 19.45 -33.84
N PRO A 562 -47.72 18.44 -33.25
CA PRO A 562 -48.11 17.25 -33.99
C PRO A 562 -49.21 17.59 -35.03
N PRO A 563 -49.16 17.01 -36.23
CA PRO A 563 -50.21 17.21 -37.22
C PRO A 563 -51.51 16.59 -36.73
N LYS A 564 -52.61 17.35 -36.86
CA LYS A 564 -53.98 16.84 -36.67
C LYS A 564 -54.22 15.72 -37.70
N ALA A 565 -54.67 14.57 -37.20
CA ALA A 565 -55.13 13.47 -38.04
C ALA A 565 -56.52 13.78 -38.59
N GLU A 566 -56.67 13.69 -39.92
CA GLU A 566 -57.91 13.34 -40.61
C GLU A 566 -57.85 11.85 -41.00
#